data_AF-A0A5C2RLF1-F1
#
_entry.id   AF-A0A5C2RLF1-F1
#
_cell.length_a   1.000
_cell.length_b   1.000
_cell.length_c   1.000
_cell.angle_alpha   90.00
_cell.angle_beta   90.00
_cell.angle_gamma   90.00
#
_symmetry.space_group_name_H-M   'P 1'
#
loop_
_entity.id
_entity.type
_entity.pdbx_description
1 polymer ?
#
loop_
_entity_poly.entity_id
_entity_poly.type
_entity_poly.pdbx_seq_one_letter_code
_entity_poly.pdbx_strand_id
1 'polypeptide(L)'
;MVPRGRAKIKAPEPFEGDRSKARGFIYHLFLLFSSQPDAYASDQLQVVTALSYLGDTTAWYRELITENAMRAGRWITWQAFEEDFLSTFGPIEEEADSGILLQGLTWDTREPIDKFNAEFTRLAYRSGIRDNKALVLLYQMKLPGQLREQINLTHPAPATFMEWASRATELNHKWHSNRALNQLAGRSGR
;
A
#
# COMPACT_ATOMS: atom_id res chain seq x y z
N MET A 1 29.53 8.99 -25.68
CA MET A 1 28.53 9.30 -24.63
C MET A 1 27.32 8.40 -24.86
N VAL A 2 27.05 7.47 -23.95
CA VAL A 2 25.82 6.67 -24.01
C VAL A 2 24.68 7.55 -23.49
N PRO A 3 23.54 7.69 -24.20
CA PRO A 3 22.40 8.39 -23.64
C PRO A 3 21.89 7.57 -22.45
N ARG A 4 21.96 8.14 -21.24
CA ARG A 4 21.26 7.56 -20.09
C ARG A 4 19.77 7.75 -20.37
N GLY A 5 19.08 6.67 -20.76
CA GLY A 5 17.63 6.68 -20.88
C GLY A 5 17.03 7.08 -19.53
N ARG A 6 16.38 8.24 -19.46
CA ARG A 6 15.59 8.63 -18.28
C ARG A 6 14.42 7.66 -18.16
N ALA A 7 14.31 6.98 -17.03
CA ALA A 7 13.09 6.24 -16.70
C ALA A 7 11.92 7.24 -16.63
N LYS A 8 10.89 7.03 -17.44
CA LYS A 8 9.69 7.87 -17.41
C LYS A 8 8.79 7.38 -16.27
N ILE A 9 8.84 8.04 -15.13
CA ILE A 9 7.84 7.86 -14.06
C ILE A 9 6.54 8.53 -14.49
N LYS A 10 5.40 7.86 -14.28
CA LYS A 10 4.08 8.46 -14.52
C LYS A 10 3.95 9.70 -13.65
N ALA A 11 3.52 10.82 -14.23
CA ALA A 11 3.23 12.01 -13.46
C ALA A 11 2.16 11.71 -12.38
N PRO A 12 2.27 12.28 -11.17
CA PRO A 12 1.22 12.22 -10.17
C PRO A 12 -0.13 12.69 -10.73
N GLU A 13 -1.20 12.04 -10.28
CA GLU A 13 -2.55 12.54 -10.52
C GLU A 13 -2.83 13.75 -9.62
N PRO A 14 -3.64 14.73 -10.07
CA PRO A 14 -4.04 15.85 -9.22
C PRO A 14 -4.63 15.38 -7.89
N PHE A 15 -4.15 15.95 -6.78
CA PHE A 15 -4.62 15.61 -5.45
C PHE A 15 -5.81 16.49 -5.04
N GLU A 16 -6.99 15.89 -4.96
CA GLU A 16 -8.26 16.58 -4.66
C GLU A 16 -8.66 16.48 -3.16
N GLY A 17 -7.71 16.27 -2.26
CA GLY A 17 -7.98 16.30 -0.80
C GLY A 17 -8.48 15.00 -0.18
N ASP A 18 -8.54 13.90 -0.95
CA ASP A 18 -8.90 12.59 -0.43
C ASP A 18 -7.83 12.09 0.56
N ARG A 19 -8.17 12.07 1.85
CA ARG A 19 -7.25 11.69 2.92
C ARG A 19 -6.67 10.28 2.77
N SER A 20 -7.42 9.36 2.15
CA SER A 20 -6.96 7.99 1.92
C SER A 20 -5.81 7.91 0.89
N LYS A 21 -5.69 8.94 0.03
CA LYS A 21 -4.69 9.06 -1.04
C LYS A 21 -3.49 9.93 -0.67
N ALA A 22 -3.55 10.68 0.43
CA ALA A 22 -2.50 11.65 0.80
C ALA A 22 -1.10 11.02 0.89
N ARG A 23 -0.95 9.86 1.55
CA ARG A 23 0.35 9.16 1.57
C ARG A 23 0.79 8.68 0.19
N GLY A 24 -0.14 8.18 -0.61
CA GLY A 24 0.15 7.74 -1.97
C GLY A 24 0.66 8.88 -2.85
N PHE A 25 0.13 10.09 -2.65
CA PHE A 25 0.60 11.30 -3.30
C PHE A 25 2.06 11.62 -2.94
N ILE A 26 2.42 11.61 -1.64
CA ILE A 26 3.80 11.80 -1.18
C ILE A 26 4.74 10.72 -1.76
N TYR A 27 4.32 9.44 -1.76
CA TYR A 27 5.13 8.37 -2.35
C TYR A 27 5.36 8.53 -3.85
N HIS A 28 4.36 8.98 -4.62
CA HIS A 28 4.55 9.27 -6.04
C HIS A 28 5.53 10.42 -6.26
N LEU A 29 5.47 11.48 -5.45
CA LEU A 29 6.42 12.59 -5.50
C LEU A 29 7.84 12.13 -5.16
N PHE A 30 8.00 11.31 -4.12
CA PHE A 30 9.29 10.71 -3.76
C PHE A 30 9.91 9.92 -4.94
N LEU A 31 9.10 9.09 -5.61
CA LEU A 31 9.55 8.32 -6.78
C LEU A 31 9.89 9.24 -7.97
N LEU A 32 9.08 10.28 -8.21
CA LEU A 32 9.34 11.27 -9.25
C LEU A 32 10.67 11.98 -9.01
N PHE A 33 10.90 12.49 -7.80
CA PHE A 33 12.13 13.21 -7.45
C PHE A 33 13.35 12.30 -7.53
N SER A 34 13.22 11.06 -7.03
CA SER A 34 14.28 10.05 -7.11
C SER A 34 14.65 9.66 -8.55
N SER A 35 13.71 9.75 -9.49
CA SER A 35 13.96 9.42 -10.89
C SER A 35 14.77 10.49 -11.64
N GLN A 36 14.74 11.74 -11.16
CA GLN A 36 15.36 12.90 -11.80
C GLN A 36 16.00 13.81 -10.74
N PRO A 37 17.02 13.31 -10.00
CA PRO A 37 17.57 14.02 -8.84
C PRO A 37 18.10 15.42 -9.20
N ASP A 38 18.71 15.58 -10.37
CA ASP A 38 19.22 16.88 -10.83
C ASP A 38 18.09 17.91 -11.07
N ALA A 39 16.91 17.45 -11.51
CA ALA A 39 15.76 18.32 -11.78
C ALA A 39 15.02 18.73 -10.49
N TYR A 40 15.19 17.97 -9.42
CA TYR A 40 14.53 18.16 -8.12
C TYR A 40 15.57 18.27 -6.99
N ALA A 41 16.69 18.96 -7.28
CA ALA A 41 17.87 19.02 -6.44
C ALA A 41 17.74 19.95 -5.22
N SER A 42 16.63 20.67 -5.07
CA SER A 42 16.38 21.58 -3.95
C SER A 42 14.97 21.43 -3.41
N ASP A 43 14.82 21.72 -2.12
CA ASP A 43 13.52 21.74 -1.43
C ASP A 43 12.50 22.61 -2.18
N GLN A 44 12.91 23.79 -2.66
CA GLN A 44 12.05 24.67 -3.43
C GLN A 44 11.47 23.97 -4.66
N LEU A 45 12.30 23.28 -5.45
CA LEU A 45 11.84 22.59 -6.66
C LEU A 45 10.88 21.45 -6.30
N GLN A 46 11.15 20.73 -5.21
CA GLN A 46 10.28 19.66 -4.73
C GLN A 46 8.92 20.18 -4.25
N VAL A 47 8.91 21.21 -3.40
CA VAL A 47 7.69 21.84 -2.88
C VAL A 47 6.87 22.46 -4.01
N VAL A 48 7.48 23.26 -4.89
CA VAL A 48 6.78 23.88 -6.03
C VAL A 48 6.17 22.80 -6.94
N THR A 49 6.89 21.71 -7.18
CA THR A 49 6.36 20.59 -7.97
C THR A 49 5.17 19.94 -7.28
N ALA A 50 5.23 19.68 -5.98
CA ALA A 50 4.11 19.10 -5.23
C ALA A 50 2.87 20.01 -5.29
N LEU A 51 3.05 21.31 -5.11
CA LEU A 51 1.96 22.29 -5.22
C LEU A 51 1.32 22.32 -6.62
N SER A 52 2.10 22.09 -7.68
CA SER A 52 1.59 22.04 -9.06
C SER A 52 0.69 20.84 -9.33
N TYR A 53 0.77 19.79 -8.51
CA TYR A 53 -0.10 18.61 -8.57
C TYR A 53 -1.28 18.69 -7.58
N LEU A 54 -1.51 19.83 -6.92
CA LEU A 54 -2.74 20.04 -6.16
C LEU A 54 -3.88 20.40 -7.09
N GLY A 55 -5.02 19.75 -6.91
CA GLY A 55 -6.23 19.98 -7.69
C GLY A 55 -6.97 21.25 -7.30
N ASP A 56 -8.19 21.39 -7.81
CA ASP A 56 -9.01 22.59 -7.58
C ASP A 56 -9.52 22.63 -6.13
N THR A 57 -9.88 21.47 -5.55
CA THR A 57 -10.40 21.41 -4.18
C THR A 57 -9.32 21.67 -3.12
N THR A 58 -8.05 21.58 -3.49
CA THR A 58 -6.89 21.81 -2.62
C THR A 58 -6.12 23.09 -2.99
N ALA A 59 -6.69 23.93 -3.88
CA ALA A 59 -6.09 25.18 -4.32
C ALA A 59 -5.77 26.14 -3.14
N TRP A 60 -6.65 26.19 -2.14
CA TRP A 60 -6.45 27.01 -0.94
C TRP A 60 -5.15 26.68 -0.19
N TYR A 61 -4.74 25.41 -0.19
CA TYR A 61 -3.51 24.97 0.48
C TYR A 61 -2.28 25.40 -0.33
N ARG A 62 -2.36 25.31 -1.67
CA ARG A 62 -1.34 25.88 -2.57
C ARG A 62 -1.17 27.38 -2.36
N GLU A 63 -2.28 28.12 -2.27
CA GLU A 63 -2.27 29.56 -2.02
C GLU A 63 -1.62 29.87 -0.68
N LEU A 64 -2.03 29.19 0.40
CA LEU A 64 -1.47 29.36 1.74
C LEU A 64 0.06 29.17 1.77
N ILE A 65 0.56 28.05 1.23
CA ILE A 65 2.00 27.76 1.24
C ILE A 65 2.78 28.77 0.39
N THR A 66 2.23 29.15 -0.77
CA THR A 66 2.86 30.11 -1.68
C THR A 66 2.93 31.51 -1.06
N GLU A 67 1.85 32.00 -0.46
CA GLU A 67 1.80 33.30 0.23
C GLU A 67 2.78 33.35 1.40
N ASN A 68 2.86 32.27 2.18
CA ASN A 68 3.81 32.16 3.29
C ASN A 68 5.26 32.22 2.79
N ALA A 69 5.58 31.54 1.69
CA ALA A 69 6.91 31.60 1.08
C ALA A 69 7.25 33.00 0.56
N MET A 70 6.29 33.69 -0.07
CA MET A 70 6.45 35.08 -0.51
C MET A 70 6.73 36.03 0.65
N ARG A 71 5.97 35.91 1.75
CA ARG A 71 6.14 36.75 2.95
C ARG A 71 7.48 36.48 3.64
N ALA A 72 7.90 35.22 3.70
CA ALA A 72 9.16 34.83 4.33
C ALA A 72 10.40 35.07 3.45
N GLY A 73 10.20 35.30 2.14
CA GLY A 73 11.29 35.42 1.16
C GLY A 73 12.03 34.09 0.90
N ARG A 74 11.47 32.95 1.31
CA ARG A 74 12.05 31.61 1.16
C ARG A 74 10.99 30.53 1.21
N TRP A 75 11.24 29.40 0.54
CA TRP A 75 10.41 28.20 0.64
C TRP A 75 10.70 27.42 1.92
N ILE A 76 9.70 26.68 2.40
CA ILE A 76 9.88 25.66 3.43
C ILE A 76 10.70 24.48 2.88
N THR A 77 11.28 23.68 3.78
CA THR A 77 11.98 22.45 3.37
C THR A 77 10.97 21.43 2.87
N TRP A 78 11.43 20.45 2.07
CA TRP A 78 10.58 19.34 1.65
C TRP A 78 10.01 18.57 2.84
N GLN A 79 10.84 18.32 3.86
CA GLN A 79 10.40 17.66 5.09
C GLN A 79 9.27 18.42 5.80
N ALA A 80 9.40 19.74 5.95
CA ALA A 80 8.37 20.56 6.60
C ALA A 80 7.07 20.57 5.80
N PHE A 81 7.15 20.54 4.47
CA PHE A 81 5.99 20.39 3.60
C PHE A 81 5.32 19.02 3.79
N GLU A 82 6.07 17.91 3.81
CA GLU A 82 5.50 16.57 4.00
C GLU A 82 4.75 16.46 5.34
N GLU A 83 5.35 16.98 6.42
CA GLU A 83 4.75 16.99 7.76
C GLU A 83 3.45 17.80 7.80
N ASP A 84 3.47 19.02 7.27
CA ASP A 84 2.28 19.90 7.22
C ASP A 84 1.18 19.33 6.30
N PHE A 85 1.55 18.79 5.14
CA PHE A 85 0.64 18.17 4.20
C PHE A 85 -0.03 16.93 4.80
N LEU A 86 0.72 16.05 5.46
CA LEU A 86 0.16 14.86 6.12
C LEU A 86 -0.60 15.20 7.41
N SER A 87 -0.27 16.29 8.11
CA SER A 87 -1.10 16.80 9.20
C SER A 87 -2.46 17.29 8.69
N THR A 88 -2.46 17.99 7.54
CA THR A 88 -3.66 18.57 6.93
C THR A 88 -4.54 17.51 6.26
N PHE A 89 -3.95 16.67 5.42
CA PHE A 89 -4.64 15.74 4.53
C PHE A 89 -4.38 14.27 4.86
N GLY A 90 -3.51 13.94 5.81
CA GLY A 90 -3.30 12.54 6.20
C GLY A 90 -4.56 11.94 6.85
N PRO A 91 -4.64 10.60 6.93
CA PRO A 91 -5.71 9.95 7.67
C PRO A 91 -5.60 10.30 9.16
N ILE A 92 -6.73 10.68 9.79
CA ILE A 92 -6.75 11.20 11.17
C ILE A 92 -6.31 10.14 12.17
N GLU A 93 -6.84 8.92 12.04
CA GLU A 93 -6.53 7.80 12.94
C GLU A 93 -6.10 6.57 12.12
N GLU A 94 -5.13 6.74 11.21
CA GLU A 94 -4.77 5.68 10.25
C GLU A 94 -4.48 4.32 10.89
N GLU A 95 -3.77 4.32 12.02
CA GLU A 95 -3.43 3.10 12.74
C GLU A 95 -4.68 2.43 13.33
N ALA A 96 -5.56 3.21 13.96
CA ALA A 96 -6.81 2.72 14.53
C ALA A 96 -7.78 2.23 13.45
N ASP A 97 -8.01 3.04 12.41
CA ASP A 97 -8.85 2.70 11.27
C ASP A 97 -8.35 1.43 10.56
N SER A 98 -7.05 1.34 10.30
CA SER A 98 -6.45 0.15 9.69
C SER A 98 -6.53 -1.05 10.62
N GLY A 99 -6.42 -0.86 11.93
CA GLY A 99 -6.64 -1.90 12.93
C GLY A 99 -8.08 -2.44 12.92
N ILE A 100 -9.07 -1.56 12.87
CA ILE A 100 -10.50 -1.91 12.80
C ILE A 100 -10.79 -2.66 11.50
N LEU A 101 -10.32 -2.13 10.35
CA LEU A 101 -10.47 -2.79 9.05
C LEU A 101 -9.75 -4.14 9.02
N LEU A 102 -8.54 -4.23 9.61
CA LEU A 102 -7.80 -5.48 9.71
C LEU A 102 -8.58 -6.49 10.53
N GLN A 103 -9.20 -6.10 11.65
CA GLN A 103 -10.02 -6.99 12.47
C GLN A 103 -11.26 -7.47 11.70
N GLY A 104 -11.95 -6.57 10.99
CA GLY A 104 -13.13 -6.88 10.19
C GLY A 104 -12.85 -7.60 8.86
N LEU A 105 -11.61 -7.63 8.39
CA LEU A 105 -11.25 -8.23 7.11
C LEU A 105 -11.58 -9.73 7.07
N THR A 106 -12.36 -10.16 6.10
CA THR A 106 -12.69 -11.56 5.84
C THR A 106 -12.25 -11.97 4.44
N TRP A 107 -11.87 -13.24 4.27
CA TRP A 107 -11.59 -13.77 2.94
C TRP A 107 -12.87 -14.34 2.32
N ASP A 108 -13.28 -13.78 1.18
CA ASP A 108 -14.25 -14.42 0.30
C ASP A 108 -13.57 -15.51 -0.52
N THR A 109 -13.88 -16.79 -0.22
CA THR A 109 -13.25 -17.94 -0.87
C THR A 109 -13.58 -18.08 -2.36
N ARG A 110 -14.48 -17.23 -2.91
CA ARG A 110 -14.74 -17.13 -4.36
C ARG A 110 -13.70 -16.26 -5.06
N GLU A 111 -13.01 -15.39 -4.32
CA GLU A 111 -11.96 -14.51 -4.81
C GLU A 111 -10.57 -15.14 -4.60
N PRO A 112 -9.58 -14.82 -5.45
CA PRO A 112 -8.20 -15.25 -5.26
C PRO A 112 -7.68 -14.87 -3.87
N ILE A 113 -7.08 -15.82 -3.16
CA ILE A 113 -6.50 -15.59 -1.84
C ILE A 113 -5.41 -14.51 -1.86
N ASP A 114 -4.73 -14.31 -2.98
CA ASP A 114 -3.71 -13.28 -3.16
C ASP A 114 -4.27 -11.87 -2.95
N LYS A 115 -5.53 -11.63 -3.37
CA LYS A 115 -6.21 -10.35 -3.14
C LYS A 115 -6.45 -10.10 -1.66
N PHE A 116 -6.89 -11.13 -0.93
CA PHE A 116 -7.05 -11.07 0.51
C PHE A 116 -5.70 -10.89 1.23
N ASN A 117 -4.66 -11.62 0.81
CA ASN A 117 -3.31 -11.53 1.39
C ASN A 117 -2.70 -10.15 1.18
N ALA A 118 -2.88 -9.55 0.00
CA ALA A 118 -2.43 -8.19 -0.29
C ALA A 118 -3.11 -7.17 0.62
N GLU A 119 -4.43 -7.29 0.81
CA GLU A 119 -5.19 -6.37 1.66
C GLU A 119 -4.85 -6.55 3.15
N PHE A 120 -4.71 -7.79 3.63
CA PHE A 120 -4.25 -8.06 4.99
C PHE A 120 -2.87 -7.44 5.22
N THR A 121 -1.93 -7.63 4.29
CA THR A 121 -0.57 -7.08 4.40
C THR A 121 -0.60 -5.55 4.47
N ARG A 122 -1.42 -4.91 3.62
CA ARG A 122 -1.59 -3.46 3.59
C ARG A 122 -2.12 -2.93 4.92
N LEU A 123 -3.18 -3.54 5.46
CA LEU A 123 -3.81 -3.13 6.70
C LEU A 123 -2.92 -3.42 7.93
N ALA A 124 -2.22 -4.56 7.95
CA ALA A 124 -1.25 -4.90 8.99
C ALA A 124 -0.08 -3.92 9.06
N TYR A 125 0.43 -3.47 7.91
CA TYR A 125 1.47 -2.45 7.88
C TYR A 125 0.99 -1.13 8.47
N ARG A 126 -0.20 -0.67 8.03
CA ARG A 126 -0.79 0.61 8.41
C ARG A 126 -1.36 0.65 9.83
N SER A 127 -1.73 -0.49 10.41
CA SER A 127 -2.29 -0.54 11.77
C SER A 127 -1.27 -0.33 12.89
N GLY A 128 0.02 -0.18 12.57
CA GLY A 128 1.07 -0.04 13.57
C GLY A 128 1.43 -1.35 14.29
N ILE A 129 0.73 -2.47 14.02
CA ILE A 129 1.00 -3.76 14.69
C ILE A 129 2.36 -4.29 14.22
N ARG A 130 3.31 -4.41 15.16
CA ARG A 130 4.67 -4.93 14.90
C ARG A 130 4.92 -6.33 15.46
N ASP A 131 4.04 -6.81 16.34
CA ASP A 131 4.17 -8.15 16.90
C ASP A 131 3.78 -9.21 15.85
N ASN A 132 4.78 -9.97 15.40
CA ASN A 132 4.59 -11.00 14.39
C ASN A 132 3.70 -12.16 14.89
N LYS A 133 3.71 -12.52 16.18
CA LYS A 133 2.81 -13.55 16.73
C LYS A 133 1.36 -13.06 16.69
N ALA A 134 1.13 -11.79 17.03
CA ALA A 134 -0.20 -11.19 16.93
C ALA A 134 -0.72 -11.21 15.49
N LEU A 135 0.14 -10.86 14.50
CA LEU A 135 -0.22 -10.91 13.08
C LEU A 135 -0.52 -12.34 12.60
N VAL A 136 0.26 -13.34 13.03
CA VAL A 136 -0.02 -14.75 12.71
C VAL A 136 -1.38 -15.18 13.27
N LEU A 137 -1.67 -14.87 14.54
CA LEU A 137 -2.95 -15.23 15.17
C LEU A 137 -4.14 -14.56 14.45
N LEU A 138 -4.04 -13.26 14.14
CA LEU A 138 -5.06 -12.53 13.40
C LEU A 138 -5.28 -13.12 12.01
N TYR A 139 -4.22 -13.52 11.31
CA TYR A 139 -4.33 -14.15 10.00
C TYR A 139 -4.97 -15.54 10.08
N GLN A 140 -4.53 -16.38 11.02
CA GLN A 140 -5.09 -17.71 11.27
C GLN A 140 -6.58 -17.67 11.56
N MET A 141 -7.06 -16.69 12.32
CA MET A 141 -8.49 -16.50 12.63
C MET A 141 -9.35 -16.21 11.38
N LYS A 142 -8.73 -15.74 10.29
CA LYS A 142 -9.42 -15.37 9.05
C LYS A 142 -9.40 -16.45 7.99
N LEU A 143 -8.65 -17.54 8.22
CA LEU A 143 -8.59 -18.67 7.30
C LEU A 143 -9.66 -19.72 7.62
N PRO A 144 -10.17 -20.44 6.60
CA PRO A 144 -10.97 -21.64 6.82
C PRO A 144 -10.21 -22.67 7.66
N GLY A 145 -10.92 -23.36 8.56
CA GLY A 145 -10.32 -24.34 9.49
C GLY A 145 -9.46 -25.39 8.79
N GLN A 146 -9.96 -25.95 7.69
CA GLN A 146 -9.24 -26.96 6.89
C GLN A 146 -7.91 -26.43 6.32
N LEU A 147 -7.88 -25.19 5.83
CA LEU A 147 -6.65 -24.60 5.27
C LEU A 147 -5.63 -24.34 6.39
N ARG A 148 -6.10 -23.81 7.52
CA ARG A 148 -5.27 -23.59 8.72
C ARG A 148 -4.66 -24.89 9.24
N GLU A 149 -5.42 -25.99 9.28
CA GLU A 149 -4.92 -27.31 9.65
C GLU A 149 -3.83 -27.81 8.69
N GLN A 150 -4.04 -27.69 7.38
CA GLN A 150 -3.03 -28.09 6.39
C GLN A 150 -1.74 -27.26 6.49
N ILE A 151 -1.84 -25.97 6.80
CA ILE A 151 -0.67 -25.11 7.02
C ILE A 151 0.07 -25.56 8.30
N ASN A 152 -0.65 -25.83 9.39
CA ASN A 152 -0.06 -26.31 10.64
C ASN A 152 0.69 -27.64 10.52
N LEU A 153 0.28 -28.50 9.57
CA LEU A 153 0.96 -29.77 9.26
C LEU A 153 2.17 -29.62 8.32
N THR A 154 2.50 -28.38 7.90
CA THR A 154 3.65 -28.13 7.02
C THR A 154 4.95 -28.11 7.83
N HIS A 155 6.00 -28.75 7.29
CA HIS A 155 7.35 -28.73 7.87
C HIS A 155 8.35 -28.10 6.87
N PRO A 156 9.15 -27.10 7.30
CA PRO A 156 9.11 -26.44 8.61
C PRO A 156 7.82 -25.66 8.85
N ALA A 157 7.46 -25.47 10.13
CA ALA A 157 6.26 -24.74 10.51
C ALA A 157 6.44 -23.24 10.20
N PRO A 158 5.49 -22.59 9.51
CA PRO A 158 5.54 -21.15 9.26
C PRO A 158 5.52 -20.34 10.56
N ALA A 159 6.50 -19.45 10.73
CA ALA A 159 6.71 -18.63 11.92
C ALA A 159 6.22 -17.18 11.73
N THR A 160 6.14 -16.70 10.49
CA THR A 160 5.68 -15.33 10.18
C THR A 160 4.36 -15.30 9.43
N PHE A 161 3.64 -14.18 9.53
CA PHE A 161 2.44 -13.97 8.71
C PHE A 161 2.74 -14.14 7.21
N MET A 162 3.89 -13.66 6.73
CA MET A 162 4.27 -13.80 5.33
C MET A 162 4.44 -15.27 4.90
N GLU A 163 5.08 -16.09 5.73
CA GLU A 163 5.23 -17.53 5.47
C GLU A 163 3.87 -18.24 5.50
N TRP A 164 3.00 -17.86 6.43
CA TRP A 164 1.61 -18.33 6.49
C TRP A 164 0.84 -17.98 5.21
N ALA A 165 0.93 -16.74 4.76
CA ALA A 165 0.25 -16.26 3.55
C ALA A 165 0.77 -16.95 2.29
N SER A 166 2.08 -17.09 2.16
CA SER A 166 2.71 -17.83 1.06
C SER A 166 2.23 -19.27 1.02
N ARG A 167 2.22 -19.96 2.17
CA ARG A 167 1.76 -21.34 2.24
C ARG A 167 0.25 -21.50 1.95
N ALA A 168 -0.56 -20.55 2.40
CA ALA A 168 -1.98 -20.50 2.10
C ALA A 168 -2.24 -20.36 0.59
N THR A 169 -1.50 -19.47 -0.10
CA THR A 169 -1.55 -19.33 -1.56
C THR A 169 -1.22 -20.65 -2.27
N GLU A 170 -0.13 -21.31 -1.89
CA GLU A 170 0.28 -22.58 -2.51
C GLU A 170 -0.79 -23.68 -2.38
N LEU A 171 -1.33 -23.85 -1.17
CA LEU A 171 -2.34 -24.88 -0.89
C LEU A 171 -3.65 -24.59 -1.61
N ASN A 172 -4.07 -23.31 -1.65
CA ASN A 172 -5.27 -22.91 -2.39
C ASN A 172 -5.10 -23.18 -3.89
N HIS A 173 -3.93 -22.84 -4.46
CA HIS A 173 -3.62 -23.13 -5.86
C HIS A 173 -3.69 -24.64 -6.15
N LYS A 174 -3.06 -25.47 -5.32
CA LYS A 174 -3.11 -26.95 -5.46
C LYS A 174 -4.53 -27.49 -5.38
N TRP A 175 -5.37 -26.95 -4.50
CA TRP A 175 -6.77 -27.34 -4.41
C TRP A 175 -7.55 -27.06 -5.71
N HIS A 176 -7.38 -25.87 -6.28
CA HIS A 176 -8.00 -25.52 -7.56
C HIS A 176 -7.49 -26.41 -8.71
N SER A 177 -6.18 -26.66 -8.79
CA SER A 177 -5.61 -27.57 -9.80
C SER A 177 -6.17 -28.99 -9.70
N ASN A 178 -6.23 -29.56 -8.49
CA ASN A 178 -6.78 -30.90 -8.27
C ASN A 178 -8.28 -30.97 -8.60
N ARG A 179 -9.03 -29.93 -8.25
CA ARG A 179 -10.46 -29.82 -8.60
C ARG A 179 -10.67 -29.81 -10.11
N ALA A 180 -9.84 -29.08 -10.87
CA ALA A 180 -9.90 -29.06 -12.32
C ALA A 180 -9.57 -30.43 -12.94
N LEU A 181 -8.54 -31.13 -12.45
CA LEU A 181 -8.20 -32.48 -12.89
C LEU A 181 -9.35 -33.47 -12.67
N ASN A 182 -9.97 -33.44 -11.49
CA ASN A 182 -11.11 -34.33 -11.17
C ASN A 182 -12.32 -34.08 -12.08
N GLN A 183 -12.56 -32.82 -12.48
CA GLN A 183 -13.63 -32.50 -13.43
C GLN A 183 -13.35 -33.02 -14.84
N LEU A 184 -12.09 -32.98 -15.29
CA LEU A 184 -11.69 -33.54 -16.58
C LEU A 184 -11.84 -35.06 -16.58
N ALA A 185 -11.36 -35.75 -15.54
CA ALA A 185 -11.49 -37.21 -15.42
C ALA A 185 -12.96 -37.67 -15.40
N GLY A 186 -13.85 -36.93 -14.72
CA GLY A 186 -15.28 -37.23 -14.68
C GLY A 186 -16.04 -36.99 -15.99
N ARG A 187 -15.48 -36.21 -16.92
CA ARG A 187 -16.06 -35.99 -18.27
C ARG A 187 -15.66 -37.07 -19.26
N SER A 188 -14.49 -37.69 -19.09
CA SER A 188 -14.02 -38.78 -19.96
C SER A 188 -14.69 -40.13 -19.69
N GLY A 189 -15.44 -40.26 -18.59
CA GLY A 189 -16.17 -41.48 -18.20
C GLY A 189 -17.68 -41.44 -18.48
N ARG A 190 -18.17 -40.50 -19.30
CA ARG A 190 -19.58 -40.39 -19.74
C ARG A 190 -19.71 -40.50 -21.24
#